data_AF-A0A061IJ23-F1
#
_entry.id   AF-A0A061IJ23-F1
#
_cell.length_a   1.000
_cell.length_b   1.000
_cell.length_c   1.000
_cell.angle_alpha   90.00
_cell.angle_beta   90.00
_cell.angle_gamma   90.00
#
_symmetry.space_group_name_H-M   'P 1'
#
loop_
_entity.id
_entity.type
_entity.pdbx_description
1 polymer ?
#
loop_
_entity_poly.entity_id
_entity_poly.type
_entity_poly.pdbx_seq_one_letter_code
_entity_poly.pdbx_strand_id
1 'polypeptide(L)'
;MEPSDFSPEQRTVYVCTALEAGRHARNLHKTAVQNGAGGALFVHRDTPENNPDTPFDFTPENYKRIEAIVKNYPEGHKAAAVLPVLDLAQRQNGWLPISAMNKVAEVLQVPPMRVYEVATFYTMYNRKPVGKYHIQVCTTTPCMLRDSDSILETLQRKLGIKVGETTADKLFTLTEVECLGACVNAPMVQINDNYYVSFQLHYGHVL
;
A
#
# COMPACT_ATOMS: atom_id res chain seq x y z
N MET A 1 -22.65 2.81 11.16
CA MET A 1 -23.00 3.71 10.05
C MET A 1 -23.89 2.92 9.13
N GLU A 2 -25.14 3.34 8.97
CA GLU A 2 -26.14 2.54 8.25
C GLU A 2 -25.85 2.48 6.74
N PRO A 3 -26.28 1.42 6.03
CA PRO A 3 -26.02 1.21 4.60
C PRO A 3 -26.71 2.22 3.66
N SER A 4 -27.39 3.24 4.20
CA SER A 4 -28.12 4.27 3.48
C SER A 4 -27.25 5.37 2.88
N ASP A 5 -26.03 5.55 3.38
CA ASP A 5 -25.22 6.76 3.10
C ASP A 5 -24.26 6.62 1.90
N PHE A 6 -24.30 5.50 1.18
CA PHE A 6 -23.39 5.20 0.06
C PHE A 6 -24.06 5.33 -1.31
N SER A 7 -23.29 5.86 -2.27
CA SER A 7 -23.72 6.13 -3.66
C SER A 7 -24.07 4.83 -4.42
N PRO A 8 -24.87 4.89 -5.51
CA PRO A 8 -25.44 3.72 -6.19
C PRO A 8 -24.41 2.69 -6.69
N GLU A 9 -23.15 3.10 -6.88
CA GLU A 9 -22.06 2.23 -7.34
C GLU A 9 -21.52 1.28 -6.26
N GLN A 10 -21.83 1.55 -4.98
CA GLN A 10 -21.23 0.84 -3.83
C GLN A 10 -22.15 -0.26 -3.23
N ARG A 11 -23.39 -0.39 -3.73
CA ARG A 11 -24.41 -1.31 -3.17
C ARG A 11 -24.49 -2.67 -3.85
N THR A 12 -23.76 -2.86 -4.93
CA THR A 12 -23.95 -3.99 -5.83
C THR A 12 -23.47 -5.29 -5.12
N VAL A 13 -22.52 -5.22 -4.19
CA VAL A 13 -21.73 -6.33 -3.56
C VAL A 13 -22.45 -7.52 -2.91
N TYR A 14 -23.77 -7.52 -2.75
CA TYR A 14 -24.36 -8.33 -1.69
C TYR A 14 -25.09 -9.64 -2.01
N VAL A 15 -25.29 -10.08 -3.26
CA VAL A 15 -26.16 -11.26 -3.47
C VAL A 15 -25.73 -12.24 -4.58
N CYS A 16 -25.77 -13.53 -4.17
CA CYS A 16 -26.07 -14.75 -4.93
C CYS A 16 -24.93 -15.77 -5.24
N THR A 17 -25.01 -16.82 -4.44
CA THR A 17 -24.60 -18.24 -4.50
C THR A 17 -24.22 -18.96 -5.81
N ALA A 18 -23.21 -19.81 -5.61
CA ALA A 18 -22.96 -21.19 -6.01
C ALA A 18 -22.44 -21.54 -7.43
N LEU A 19 -21.50 -22.49 -7.43
CA LEU A 19 -21.00 -23.37 -8.51
C LEU A 19 -19.95 -22.80 -9.49
N GLU A 20 -18.67 -23.14 -9.28
CA GLU A 20 -17.94 -24.16 -10.05
C GLU A 20 -16.44 -24.18 -9.69
N ALA A 21 -15.90 -25.38 -9.45
CA ALA A 21 -14.51 -25.61 -9.11
C ALA A 21 -13.65 -25.71 -10.38
N GLY A 22 -12.86 -24.68 -10.69
CA GLY A 22 -12.02 -24.58 -11.88
C GLY A 22 -10.53 -24.39 -11.57
N ARG A 23 -9.83 -25.50 -11.38
CA ARG A 23 -8.37 -25.75 -11.49
C ARG A 23 -7.50 -24.55 -11.95
N HIS A 24 -6.71 -23.97 -11.04
CA HIS A 24 -5.58 -23.08 -11.37
C HIS A 24 -4.28 -23.58 -10.71
N ALA A 25 -3.37 -24.08 -11.54
CA ALA A 25 -2.01 -24.43 -11.12
C ALA A 25 -1.07 -23.29 -11.54
N ARG A 26 -0.65 -22.44 -10.60
CA ARG A 26 0.45 -21.50 -10.83
C ARG A 26 1.77 -22.28 -10.94
N ASN A 27 2.64 -21.82 -11.84
CA ASN A 27 4.05 -22.17 -11.81
C ASN A 27 4.63 -21.73 -10.46
N LEU A 28 5.07 -22.70 -9.63
CA LEU A 28 5.56 -22.57 -8.25
C LEU A 28 6.81 -21.68 -8.06
N HIS A 29 7.20 -20.89 -9.06
CA HIS A 29 8.50 -20.19 -9.12
C HIS A 29 8.41 -18.67 -9.31
N LYS A 30 7.25 -18.04 -9.13
CA LYS A 30 7.15 -16.58 -9.09
C LYS A 30 6.96 -16.12 -7.64
N THR A 31 8.07 -15.75 -6.98
CA THR A 31 8.03 -14.98 -5.72
C THR A 31 7.56 -13.56 -6.00
N ALA A 32 6.64 -13.04 -5.17
CA ALA A 32 6.05 -11.69 -5.25
C ALA A 32 7.06 -10.54 -5.16
N VAL A 33 8.32 -10.85 -4.80
CA VAL A 33 9.40 -9.88 -4.58
C VAL A 33 9.71 -9.02 -5.82
N GLN A 34 9.37 -9.45 -7.04
CA GLN A 34 9.78 -8.69 -8.22
C GLN A 34 9.06 -7.33 -8.39
N ASN A 35 7.84 -7.13 -7.87
CA ASN A 35 7.01 -5.97 -8.22
C ASN A 35 6.23 -5.32 -7.04
N GLY A 36 6.85 -5.20 -5.86
CA GLY A 36 6.27 -4.39 -4.76
C GLY A 36 6.21 -2.89 -5.12
N ALA A 37 5.16 -2.18 -4.68
CA ALA A 37 4.95 -0.74 -4.91
C ALA A 37 6.11 0.16 -4.46
N GLY A 38 6.98 -0.33 -3.56
CA GLY A 38 8.20 0.35 -3.13
C GLY A 38 9.27 0.50 -4.21
N GLY A 39 9.09 -0.09 -5.40
CA GLY A 39 10.02 -0.01 -6.53
C GLY A 39 11.22 -0.93 -6.36
N ALA A 40 11.50 -1.77 -7.36
CA ALA A 40 12.59 -2.75 -7.36
C ALA A 40 14.03 -2.19 -7.21
N LEU A 41 14.19 -0.87 -7.16
CA LEU A 41 15.49 -0.18 -7.08
C LEU A 41 15.72 0.35 -5.66
N PHE A 42 16.69 -0.19 -4.94
CA PHE A 42 17.09 0.25 -3.59
C PHE A 42 18.07 1.43 -3.58
N VAL A 43 18.42 1.95 -4.75
CA VAL A 43 19.27 3.13 -4.92
C VAL A 43 18.44 4.31 -5.40
N HIS A 44 18.72 5.50 -4.87
CA HIS A 44 18.11 6.74 -5.34
C HIS A 44 18.93 7.35 -6.48
N ARG A 45 18.24 7.92 -7.46
CA ARG A 45 18.81 8.77 -8.51
C ARG A 45 17.92 9.99 -8.60
N ASP A 46 18.53 11.16 -8.63
CA ASP A 46 17.79 12.42 -8.67
C ASP A 46 17.01 12.51 -9.97
N THR A 47 15.70 12.69 -9.85
CA THR A 47 14.81 13.01 -10.97
C THR A 47 14.25 14.42 -10.76
N PRO A 48 13.73 15.08 -11.81
CA PRO A 48 13.10 16.40 -11.64
C PRO A 48 11.94 16.43 -10.63
N GLU A 49 11.28 15.28 -10.43
CA GLU A 49 10.14 15.12 -9.51
C GLU A 49 10.54 14.63 -8.11
N ASN A 50 11.74 14.04 -7.97
CA ASN A 50 12.24 13.49 -6.71
C ASN A 50 13.73 13.78 -6.58
N ASN A 51 14.03 14.90 -5.95
CA ASN A 51 15.38 15.39 -5.65
C ASN A 51 15.39 15.97 -4.21
N PRO A 52 16.55 16.19 -3.59
CA PRO A 52 16.63 16.78 -2.24
C PRO A 52 16.00 18.17 -2.15
N ASP A 53 15.95 18.91 -3.26
CA ASP A 53 15.38 20.27 -3.34
C ASP A 53 13.86 20.29 -3.51
N THR A 54 13.19 19.14 -3.55
CA THR A 54 11.74 19.05 -3.71
C THR A 54 11.07 19.67 -2.47
N PRO A 55 10.14 20.63 -2.64
CA PRO A 55 9.54 21.33 -1.50
C PRO A 55 8.64 20.36 -0.72
N PHE A 56 9.10 19.96 0.46
CA PHE A 56 8.32 19.18 1.42
C PHE A 56 8.52 19.74 2.82
N ASP A 57 7.41 20.10 3.46
CA ASP A 57 7.37 20.45 4.88
C ASP A 57 6.08 19.92 5.51
N PHE A 58 6.13 19.67 6.82
CA PHE A 58 4.96 19.21 7.56
C PHE A 58 3.97 20.36 7.77
N THR A 59 2.67 20.04 7.77
CA THR A 59 1.67 21.02 8.18
C THR A 59 1.78 21.33 9.69
N PRO A 60 1.34 22.51 10.17
CA PRO A 60 1.38 22.83 11.60
C PRO A 60 0.62 21.82 12.48
N GLU A 61 -0.43 21.21 11.95
CA GLU A 61 -1.18 20.13 12.62
C GLU A 61 -0.34 18.85 12.73
N ASN A 62 0.39 18.52 11.67
CA ASN A 62 1.28 17.38 11.63
C ASN A 62 2.48 17.55 12.57
N TYR A 63 3.01 18.77 12.74
CA TYR A 63 4.01 19.05 13.78
C TYR A 63 3.50 18.72 15.19
N LYS A 64 2.25 19.08 15.53
CA LYS A 64 1.65 18.70 16.82
C LYS A 64 1.53 17.19 17.00
N ARG A 65 1.20 16.46 15.92
CA ARG A 65 1.16 15.00 15.92
C ARG A 65 2.55 14.39 16.10
N ILE A 66 3.57 14.95 15.46
CA ILE A 66 4.96 14.52 15.64
C ILE A 66 5.40 14.70 17.09
N GLU A 67 5.10 15.84 17.71
CA GLU A 67 5.38 16.05 19.14
C GLU A 67 4.68 15.02 20.03
N ALA A 68 3.42 14.69 19.74
CA ALA A 68 2.68 13.65 20.47
C ALA A 68 3.32 12.26 20.28
N ILE A 69 3.78 11.93 19.08
CA ILE A 69 4.48 10.67 18.79
C ILE A 69 5.81 10.60 19.54
N VAL A 70 6.60 11.68 19.53
CA VAL A 70 7.91 11.73 20.19
C VAL A 70 7.77 11.56 21.71
N LYS A 71 6.72 12.11 22.31
CA LYS A 71 6.42 11.96 23.75
C LYS A 71 6.15 10.52 24.20
N ASN A 72 5.80 9.62 23.29
CA ASN A 72 5.60 8.21 23.63
C ASN A 72 6.92 7.47 23.92
N TYR A 73 8.06 8.05 23.54
CA TYR A 73 9.39 7.45 23.70
C TYR A 73 10.18 8.15 24.81
N PRO A 74 11.06 7.42 25.53
CA PRO A 74 11.87 8.02 26.57
C PRO A 74 12.87 9.02 25.99
N GLU A 75 13.24 10.01 26.82
CA GLU A 75 14.25 11.01 26.48
C GLU A 75 15.58 10.32 26.08
N GLY A 76 16.23 10.85 25.04
CA GLY A 76 17.42 10.26 24.43
C GLY A 76 17.15 9.18 23.37
N HIS A 77 15.93 8.65 23.25
CA HIS A 77 15.57 7.60 22.27
C HIS A 77 14.60 8.11 21.19
N LYS A 78 14.74 9.38 20.77
CA LYS A 78 13.88 10.00 19.73
C LYS A 78 13.94 9.27 18.38
N ALA A 79 15.03 8.56 18.10
CA ALA A 79 15.18 7.73 16.90
C ALA A 79 14.11 6.62 16.79
N ALA A 80 13.48 6.20 17.88
CA ALA A 80 12.40 5.21 17.83
C ALA A 80 11.13 5.74 17.13
N ALA A 81 10.98 7.06 17.05
CA ALA A 81 9.86 7.71 16.37
C ALA A 81 10.01 7.78 14.84
N VAL A 82 11.10 7.28 14.25
CA VAL A 82 11.34 7.36 12.79
C VAL A 82 10.19 6.71 12.01
N LEU A 83 9.74 5.51 12.40
CA LEU A 83 8.68 4.79 11.70
C LEU A 83 7.35 5.58 11.67
N PRO A 84 6.77 5.97 12.82
CA PRO A 84 5.48 6.67 12.83
C PRO A 84 5.56 8.07 12.19
N VAL A 85 6.69 8.78 12.32
CA VAL A 85 6.87 10.10 11.69
C VAL A 85 7.00 9.96 10.17
N LEU A 86 7.67 8.92 9.69
CA LEU A 86 7.77 8.64 8.26
C LEU A 86 6.43 8.19 7.66
N ASP A 87 5.63 7.39 8.39
CA ASP A 87 4.26 7.04 7.97
C ASP A 87 3.37 8.29 7.88
N LEU A 88 3.51 9.21 8.83
CA LEU A 88 2.80 10.48 8.81
C LEU A 88 3.19 11.34 7.60
N ALA A 89 4.47 11.39 7.24
CA ALA A 89 4.95 12.05 6.02
C ALA A 89 4.32 11.43 4.76
N GLN A 90 4.23 10.10 4.72
CA GLN A 90 3.57 9.39 3.62
C GLN A 90 2.06 9.67 3.58
N ARG A 91 1.36 9.74 4.71
CA ARG A 91 -0.07 10.10 4.74
C ARG A 91 -0.33 11.52 4.25
N GLN A 92 0.61 12.45 4.48
CA GLN A 92 0.49 13.83 3.99
C GLN A 92 0.66 13.93 2.47
N ASN A 93 1.61 13.21 1.90
CA ASN A 93 2.01 13.37 0.48
C ASN A 93 1.60 12.19 -0.43
N GLY A 94 1.08 11.09 0.13
CA GLY A 94 0.75 9.83 -0.54
C GLY A 94 1.95 8.91 -0.79
N TRP A 95 3.15 9.50 -0.96
CA TRP A 95 4.41 8.80 -1.16
C TRP A 95 5.57 9.60 -0.54
N LEU A 96 6.75 9.00 -0.45
CA LEU A 96 7.92 9.55 0.24
C LEU A 96 9.00 10.00 -0.75
N PRO A 97 9.08 11.31 -1.06
CA PRO A 97 10.23 11.90 -1.73
C PRO A 97 11.44 11.91 -0.79
N ILE A 98 12.63 12.06 -1.36
CA ILE A 98 13.87 12.11 -0.57
C ILE A 98 13.90 13.32 0.37
N SER A 99 13.28 14.44 -0.02
CA SER A 99 13.11 15.62 0.84
C SER A 99 12.28 15.33 2.09
N ALA A 100 11.26 14.48 2.00
CA ALA A 100 10.47 14.08 3.17
C ALA A 100 11.30 13.26 4.16
N MET A 101 12.13 12.35 3.65
CA MET A 101 13.05 11.56 4.47
C MET A 101 14.11 12.45 5.15
N ASN A 102 14.66 13.42 4.43
CA ASN A 102 15.58 14.41 4.98
C ASN A 102 14.92 15.28 6.05
N LYS A 103 13.67 15.67 5.85
CA LYS A 103 12.93 16.47 6.85
C LYS A 103 12.67 15.68 8.13
N VAL A 104 12.33 14.40 8.02
CA VAL A 104 12.18 13.50 9.18
C VAL A 104 13.51 13.36 9.93
N ALA A 105 14.63 13.25 9.20
CA ALA A 105 15.96 13.16 9.78
C ALA A 105 16.33 14.43 10.56
N GLU A 106 16.02 15.61 10.02
CA GLU A 106 16.21 16.91 10.67
C GLU A 106 15.41 17.02 11.97
N VAL A 107 14.10 16.69 11.93
CA VAL A 107 13.20 16.80 13.07
C VAL A 107 13.58 15.86 14.22
N LEU A 108 14.02 14.63 13.90
CA LEU A 108 14.40 13.63 14.90
C LEU A 108 15.89 13.68 15.27
N GLN A 109 16.68 14.56 14.65
CA GLN A 109 18.13 14.70 14.85
C GLN A 109 18.89 13.38 14.64
N VAL A 110 18.46 12.60 13.65
CA VAL A 110 19.11 11.34 13.26
C VAL A 110 19.83 11.51 11.92
N PRO A 111 20.91 10.75 11.65
CA PRO A 111 21.54 10.76 10.33
C PRO A 111 20.53 10.32 9.25
N PRO A 112 20.47 11.01 8.09
CA PRO A 112 19.50 10.71 7.03
C PRO A 112 19.63 9.29 6.50
N MET A 113 20.84 8.71 6.54
CA MET A 113 21.08 7.32 6.14
C MET A 113 20.22 6.32 6.92
N ARG A 114 19.99 6.55 8.22
CA ARG A 114 19.14 5.66 9.04
C ARG A 114 17.67 5.73 8.63
N VAL A 115 17.22 6.90 8.18
CA VAL A 115 15.86 7.05 7.64
C VAL A 115 15.73 6.35 6.29
N TYR A 116 16.76 6.41 5.44
CA TYR A 116 16.79 5.69 4.16
C TYR A 116 16.78 4.17 4.34
N GLU A 117 17.51 3.65 5.32
CA GLU A 117 17.48 2.23 5.68
C GLU A 117 16.06 1.79 6.06
N VAL A 118 15.38 2.55 6.92
CA VAL A 118 14.00 2.25 7.34
C VAL A 118 13.03 2.34 6.15
N ALA A 119 13.14 3.39 5.34
CA ALA A 119 12.25 3.62 4.20
C ALA A 119 12.39 2.57 3.08
N THR A 120 13.57 1.95 2.97
CA THR A 120 13.83 0.89 1.98
C THR A 120 13.54 -0.51 2.53
N PHE A 121 13.62 -0.69 3.84
CA PHE A 121 13.39 -1.96 4.51
C PHE A 121 11.90 -2.33 4.60
N TYR A 122 11.03 -1.38 4.99
CA TYR A 122 9.60 -1.66 5.13
C TYR A 122 8.86 -1.46 3.80
N THR A 123 8.11 -2.47 3.39
CA THR A 123 7.38 -2.51 2.11
C THR A 123 6.18 -1.57 2.04
N MET A 124 5.70 -1.05 3.17
CA MET A 124 4.61 -0.05 3.22
C MET A 124 5.04 1.32 2.69
N TYR A 125 6.35 1.62 2.74
CA TYR A 125 6.87 2.92 2.36
C TYR A 125 7.00 3.06 0.84
N ASN A 126 6.14 3.90 0.26
CA ASN A 126 6.09 4.12 -1.18
C ASN A 126 7.13 5.18 -1.58
N ARG A 127 8.22 4.76 -2.22
CA ARG A 127 9.28 5.68 -2.70
C ARG A 127 9.05 6.21 -4.11
N LYS A 128 8.06 5.66 -4.79
CA LYS A 128 7.59 6.11 -6.10
C LYS A 128 6.18 6.67 -5.95
N PRO A 129 5.77 7.61 -6.82
CA PRO A 129 4.40 8.10 -6.82
C PRO A 129 3.45 6.95 -7.13
N VAL A 130 2.59 6.63 -6.17
CA VAL A 130 1.47 5.69 -6.32
C VAL A 130 0.19 6.46 -6.62
N GLY A 131 -0.79 5.78 -7.22
CA GLY A 131 -2.11 6.33 -7.43
C GLY A 131 -2.86 6.56 -6.10
N LYS A 132 -3.98 7.30 -6.17
CA LYS A 132 -4.81 7.62 -5.00
C LYS A 132 -5.31 6.38 -4.24
N TYR A 133 -5.57 5.29 -4.95
CA TYR A 133 -6.00 4.02 -4.41
C TYR A 133 -4.92 2.98 -4.67
N HIS A 134 -4.20 2.62 -3.62
CA HIS A 134 -3.22 1.55 -3.66
C HIS A 134 -3.91 0.23 -3.33
N ILE A 135 -4.09 -0.60 -4.37
CA ILE A 135 -4.73 -1.91 -4.30
C ILE A 135 -3.65 -2.95 -4.02
N GLN A 136 -3.73 -3.57 -2.86
CA GLN A 136 -2.81 -4.59 -2.37
C GLN A 136 -3.53 -5.93 -2.31
N VAL A 137 -3.17 -6.86 -3.19
CA VAL A 137 -3.78 -8.19 -3.26
C VAL A 137 -2.88 -9.20 -2.57
N CYS A 138 -3.44 -9.93 -1.60
CA CYS A 138 -2.73 -10.99 -0.91
C CYS A 138 -2.69 -12.28 -1.76
N THR A 139 -1.50 -12.78 -2.05
CA THR A 139 -1.29 -13.98 -2.87
C THR A 139 -0.61 -15.12 -2.12
N THR A 140 -0.52 -15.02 -0.79
CA THR A 140 0.03 -16.09 0.07
C THR A 140 -0.82 -17.36 0.04
N THR A 141 -0.21 -18.49 0.46
CA THR A 141 -0.80 -19.84 0.39
C THR A 141 -2.26 -19.93 0.85
N PRO A 142 -2.68 -19.35 1.99
CA PRO A 142 -4.08 -19.44 2.41
C PRO A 142 -5.06 -18.75 1.45
N CYS A 143 -4.68 -17.62 0.87
CA CYS A 143 -5.48 -16.89 -0.12
C CYS A 143 -5.41 -17.56 -1.49
N MET A 144 -4.25 -18.10 -1.87
CA MET A 144 -4.08 -18.89 -3.10
C MET A 144 -4.97 -20.15 -3.10
N LEU A 145 -5.10 -20.84 -1.97
CA LEU A 145 -6.03 -21.99 -1.82
C LEU A 145 -7.51 -21.60 -1.92
N ARG A 146 -7.82 -20.31 -1.78
CA ARG A 146 -9.15 -19.70 -1.97
C ARG A 146 -9.24 -18.96 -3.31
N ASP A 147 -8.35 -19.26 -4.24
CA ASP A 147 -8.33 -18.72 -5.60
C ASP A 147 -8.16 -17.19 -5.67
N SER A 148 -7.20 -16.64 -4.92
CA SER A 148 -6.87 -15.20 -5.04
C SER A 148 -6.27 -14.79 -6.39
N ASP A 149 -5.85 -15.76 -7.21
CA ASP A 149 -5.33 -15.52 -8.55
C ASP A 149 -6.40 -15.03 -9.52
N SER A 150 -7.59 -15.61 -9.48
CA SER A 150 -8.70 -15.18 -10.33
C SER A 150 -9.10 -13.73 -10.03
N ILE A 151 -8.95 -13.28 -8.78
CA ILE A 151 -9.15 -11.89 -8.38
C ILE A 151 -8.09 -10.98 -9.00
N LEU A 152 -6.82 -11.37 -8.90
CA LEU A 152 -5.72 -10.61 -9.46
C LEU A 152 -5.86 -10.47 -10.99
N GLU A 153 -6.20 -11.56 -11.69
CA GLU A 153 -6.45 -11.53 -13.14
C GLU A 153 -7.67 -10.67 -13.51
N THR A 154 -8.74 -10.72 -12.71
CA THR A 154 -9.92 -9.90 -12.94
C THR A 154 -9.63 -8.43 -12.74
N LEU A 155 -8.83 -8.07 -11.72
CA LEU A 155 -8.37 -6.70 -11.50
C LEU A 155 -7.48 -6.21 -12.66
N GLN A 156 -6.56 -7.04 -13.15
CA GLN A 156 -5.74 -6.71 -14.32
C GLN A 156 -6.60 -6.48 -15.57
N ARG A 157 -7.58 -7.34 -15.83
CA ARG A 157 -8.49 -7.19 -16.98
C ARG A 157 -9.37 -5.95 -16.86
N LYS A 158 -9.88 -5.63 -15.68
CA LYS A 158 -10.76 -4.48 -15.45
C LYS A 158 -10.02 -3.14 -15.53
N LEU A 159 -8.81 -3.09 -14.99
CA LEU A 159 -8.00 -1.87 -14.95
C LEU A 159 -7.06 -1.72 -16.15
N GLY A 160 -6.82 -2.80 -16.91
CA GLY A 160 -5.90 -2.81 -18.06
C GLY A 160 -4.42 -2.64 -17.70
N ILE A 161 -4.04 -2.92 -16.45
CA ILE A 161 -2.67 -2.74 -15.92
C ILE A 161 -2.08 -4.07 -15.45
N LYS A 162 -0.74 -4.16 -15.39
CA LYS A 162 -0.05 -5.29 -14.76
C LYS A 162 0.24 -5.03 -13.28
N VAL A 163 0.66 -6.08 -12.57
CA VAL A 163 1.13 -5.96 -11.18
C VAL A 163 2.34 -5.01 -11.12
N GLY A 164 2.26 -4.00 -10.25
CA GLY A 164 3.30 -2.99 -10.04
C GLY A 164 3.13 -1.74 -10.90
N GLU A 165 2.15 -1.71 -11.81
CA GLU A 165 1.85 -0.55 -12.65
C GLU A 165 0.73 0.32 -12.05
N THR A 166 0.70 1.57 -12.47
CA THR A 166 -0.32 2.56 -12.12
C THR A 166 -1.11 2.90 -13.38
N THR A 167 -2.42 3.01 -13.28
CA THR A 167 -3.29 3.42 -14.39
C THR A 167 -2.91 4.82 -14.89
N ALA A 168 -3.13 5.10 -16.18
CA ALA A 168 -2.85 6.41 -16.79
C ALA A 168 -3.52 7.58 -16.05
N ASP A 169 -4.69 7.33 -15.44
CA ASP A 169 -5.45 8.31 -14.66
C ASP A 169 -4.85 8.61 -13.28
N LYS A 170 -3.76 7.92 -12.89
CA LYS A 170 -3.11 8.03 -11.56
C LYS A 170 -4.05 7.74 -10.38
N LEU A 171 -5.17 7.04 -10.62
CA LEU A 171 -6.13 6.68 -9.59
C LEU A 171 -5.80 5.35 -8.91
N PHE A 172 -5.43 4.32 -9.67
CA PHE A 172 -5.23 2.98 -9.14
C PHE A 172 -3.80 2.50 -9.37
N THR A 173 -3.20 1.92 -8.33
CA THR A 173 -1.94 1.17 -8.42
C THR A 173 -2.20 -0.25 -7.93
N LEU A 174 -1.90 -1.25 -8.75
CA LEU A 174 -2.05 -2.64 -8.38
C LEU A 174 -0.73 -3.20 -7.87
N THR A 175 -0.73 -3.81 -6.70
CA THR A 175 0.46 -4.41 -6.09
C THR A 175 0.11 -5.76 -5.48
N GLU A 176 0.97 -6.73 -5.73
CA GLU A 176 0.92 -8.02 -5.06
C GLU A 176 1.65 -7.90 -3.73
N VAL A 177 0.99 -8.33 -2.65
CA VAL A 177 1.53 -8.28 -1.29
C VAL A 177 1.45 -9.63 -0.62
N GLU A 178 2.25 -9.77 0.43
CA GLU A 178 2.28 -10.94 1.29
C GLU A 178 1.07 -10.99 2.24
N CYS A 179 1.14 -11.84 3.27
CA CYS A 179 0.04 -12.08 4.18
C CYS A 179 -0.39 -10.82 4.93
N LEU A 180 -1.65 -10.42 4.74
CA LEU A 180 -2.27 -9.27 5.41
C LEU A 180 -3.03 -9.66 6.70
N GLY A 181 -2.88 -10.90 7.18
CA GLY A 181 -3.40 -11.34 8.48
C GLY A 181 -4.91 -11.65 8.55
N ALA A 182 -5.65 -11.54 7.44
CA ALA A 182 -7.10 -11.82 7.39
C ALA A 182 -7.44 -13.22 6.80
N CYS A 183 -6.66 -14.24 7.13
CA CYS A 183 -6.72 -15.56 6.49
C CYS A 183 -8.07 -16.28 6.61
N VAL A 184 -8.80 -16.07 7.71
CA VAL A 184 -10.14 -16.66 7.92
C VAL A 184 -11.18 -16.14 6.92
N ASN A 185 -10.97 -14.93 6.39
CA ASN A 185 -11.84 -14.28 5.42
C ASN A 185 -11.21 -14.22 4.02
N ALA A 186 -10.30 -15.15 3.72
CA ALA A 186 -9.70 -15.26 2.40
C ALA A 186 -10.76 -15.61 1.33
N PRO A 187 -10.68 -15.04 0.11
CA PRO A 187 -9.65 -14.13 -0.39
C PRO A 187 -9.90 -12.65 0.00
N MET A 188 -8.82 -11.88 0.11
CA MET A 188 -8.89 -10.50 0.60
C MET A 188 -7.97 -9.54 -0.17
N VAL A 189 -8.35 -8.27 -0.16
CA VAL A 189 -7.64 -7.16 -0.80
C VAL A 189 -7.65 -5.98 0.16
N GLN A 190 -6.53 -5.28 0.26
CA GLN A 190 -6.45 -4.02 0.98
C GLN A 190 -6.43 -2.86 -0.01
N ILE A 191 -7.26 -1.84 0.23
CA ILE A 191 -7.22 -0.59 -0.52
C ILE A 191 -6.93 0.52 0.47
N ASN A 192 -5.74 1.10 0.38
CA ASN A 192 -5.21 2.05 1.36
C ASN A 192 -5.29 1.49 2.80
N ASP A 193 -6.12 2.09 3.68
CA ASP A 193 -6.28 1.65 5.07
C ASP A 193 -7.40 0.60 5.27
N ASN A 194 -8.21 0.30 4.24
CA ASN A 194 -9.39 -0.55 4.37
C ASN A 194 -9.13 -1.98 3.90
N TYR A 195 -9.51 -2.95 4.75
CA TYR A 195 -9.58 -4.35 4.36
C TYR A 195 -10.93 -4.66 3.73
N TYR A 196 -10.89 -5.14 2.50
CA TYR A 196 -12.04 -5.70 1.83
C TYR A 196 -11.87 -7.22 1.80
N VAL A 197 -12.79 -7.90 2.47
CA VAL A 197 -12.75 -9.34 2.71
C VAL A 197 -13.99 -10.00 2.13
N SER A 198 -13.89 -11.29 1.84
CA SER A 198 -15.00 -12.10 1.31
C SER A 198 -15.49 -11.65 -0.07
N PHE A 199 -14.55 -11.40 -1.00
CA PHE A 199 -14.90 -11.29 -2.41
C PHE A 199 -15.16 -12.69 -2.97
N GLN A 200 -16.41 -13.12 -2.97
CA GLN A 200 -16.81 -14.16 -3.90
C GLN A 200 -16.95 -13.49 -5.26
N LEU A 201 -15.93 -13.63 -6.14
CA LEU A 201 -16.10 -13.30 -7.55
C LEU A 201 -17.05 -14.34 -8.16
N HIS A 202 -18.35 -14.12 -8.01
CA HIS A 202 -19.32 -14.75 -8.88
C HIS A 202 -19.21 -14.07 -10.25
N TYR A 203 -18.41 -14.69 -11.12
CA TYR A 203 -18.45 -14.51 -12.58
C TYR A 203 -18.43 -13.05 -13.07
N GLY A 204 -17.26 -12.43 -13.11
CA GLY A 204 -16.98 -11.29 -14.01
C GLY A 204 -17.78 -10.00 -13.79
N HIS A 205 -18.70 -9.97 -12.83
CA HIS A 205 -19.39 -8.78 -12.39
C HIS A 205 -19.01 -8.48 -10.95
N VAL A 206 -18.36 -7.34 -10.79
CA VAL A 206 -18.24 -6.66 -9.49
C VAL A 206 -19.65 -6.21 -9.13
N LEU A 207 -20.36 -7.08 -8.43
CA LEU A 207 -21.31 -6.64 -7.43
C LEU A 207 -20.43 -6.01 -6.35
#